data_AF-A0A521NQI6-F1
#
_entry.id   AF-A0A521NQI6-F1
#
_cell.length_a   1.000
_cell.length_b   1.000
_cell.length_c   1.000
_cell.angle_alpha   90.00
_cell.angle_beta   90.00
_cell.angle_gamma   90.00
#
_symmetry.space_group_name_H-M   'P 1'
#
loop_
_entity.id
_entity.type
_entity.pdbx_description
1 polymer ?
#
loop_
_entity_poly.entity_id
_entity_poly.type
_entity_poly.pdbx_seq_one_letter_code
_entity_poly.pdbx_strand_id
1 'polypeptide(L)'
;MTSARTSGWTGLAAAGLFAGALGVFAALDPTYSHLTNAVSELGAVGAPNQLAWNLIGFIAVGLLLAAFGRGLGREIATPSASGLLILFGLAFAATAIPADMSDLGSPGSTAHIVASQAVLLFWALALIRLLFVRRAGPALRWIAAVALALAVGAIIVRGLEALQPGLSQRLSFAVVFGWVAATSLVLLRRAP
;
A
#
# COMPACT_ATOMS: atom_id res chain seq x y z
N MET A 1 22.24 -2.95 -11.48
CA MET A 1 22.03 -3.05 -10.02
C MET A 1 21.22 -1.84 -9.59
N THR A 2 20.12 -2.00 -8.85
CA THR A 2 19.35 -0.84 -8.33
C THR A 2 20.00 -0.35 -7.04
N SER A 3 20.39 0.91 -6.97
CA SER A 3 21.02 1.49 -5.77
C SER A 3 19.99 1.76 -4.67
N ALA A 4 20.45 1.94 -3.42
CA ALA A 4 19.64 2.46 -2.32
C ALA A 4 18.90 3.76 -2.70
N ARG A 5 19.59 4.64 -3.46
CA ARG A 5 19.02 5.90 -3.96
C ARG A 5 17.84 5.65 -4.91
N THR A 6 18.02 4.77 -5.89
CA THR A 6 16.96 4.38 -6.83
C THR A 6 15.77 3.81 -6.08
N SER A 7 16.02 2.90 -5.14
CA SER A 7 14.98 2.25 -4.34
C SER A 7 14.18 3.27 -3.51
N GLY A 8 14.86 4.23 -2.88
CA GLY A 8 14.22 5.31 -2.13
C GLY A 8 13.33 6.19 -3.02
N TRP A 9 13.81 6.60 -4.20
CA TRP A 9 12.98 7.36 -5.14
C TRP A 9 11.79 6.56 -5.67
N THR A 10 11.96 5.26 -5.93
CA THR A 10 10.84 4.39 -6.34
C THR A 10 9.73 4.36 -5.28
N GLY A 11 10.09 4.23 -3.99
CA GLY A 11 9.09 4.22 -2.91
C GLY A 11 8.39 5.57 -2.73
N LEU A 12 9.12 6.68 -2.81
CA LEU A 12 8.51 8.02 -2.79
C LEU A 12 7.60 8.25 -4.00
N ALA A 13 8.01 7.79 -5.19
CA ALA A 13 7.18 7.86 -6.39
C ALA A 13 5.89 7.04 -6.21
N ALA A 14 5.94 5.86 -5.61
CA ALA A 14 4.75 5.06 -5.32
C ALA A 14 3.77 5.80 -4.40
N ALA A 15 4.27 6.36 -3.30
CA ALA A 15 3.45 7.10 -2.34
C ALA A 15 2.88 8.40 -2.94
N GLY A 16 3.70 9.15 -3.67
CA GLY A 16 3.29 10.38 -4.34
C GLY A 16 2.28 10.13 -5.46
N LEU A 17 2.49 9.08 -6.27
CA LEU A 17 1.55 8.68 -7.32
C LEU A 17 0.21 8.27 -6.73
N PHE A 18 0.19 7.47 -5.67
CA PHE A 18 -1.05 7.06 -5.02
C PHE A 18 -1.81 8.26 -4.45
N ALA A 19 -1.13 9.13 -3.68
CA ALA A 19 -1.77 10.30 -3.08
C ALA A 19 -2.27 11.30 -4.14
N GLY A 20 -1.47 11.54 -5.18
CA GLY A 20 -1.84 12.41 -6.31
C GLY A 20 -3.01 11.85 -7.10
N ALA A 21 -2.97 10.56 -7.45
CA ALA A 21 -4.08 9.89 -8.12
C ALA A 21 -5.35 9.96 -7.25
N LEU A 22 -5.26 9.65 -5.96
CA LEU A 22 -6.42 9.71 -5.07
C LEU A 22 -7.04 11.11 -5.04
N GLY A 23 -6.22 12.16 -4.92
CA GLY A 23 -6.70 13.54 -4.95
C GLY A 23 -7.38 13.89 -6.28
N VAL A 24 -6.77 13.53 -7.41
CA VAL A 24 -7.31 13.82 -8.75
C VAL A 24 -8.61 13.07 -9.00
N PHE A 25 -8.63 11.75 -8.81
CA PHE A 25 -9.81 10.94 -9.12
C PHE A 25 -10.98 11.19 -8.16
N ALA A 26 -10.69 11.50 -6.89
CA ALA A 26 -11.72 11.97 -5.97
C ALA A 26 -12.31 13.32 -6.40
N ALA A 27 -11.48 14.27 -6.85
CA ALA A 27 -11.96 15.56 -7.32
C ALA A 27 -12.75 15.49 -8.65
N LEU A 28 -12.51 14.46 -9.47
CA LEU A 28 -13.23 14.22 -10.72
C LEU A 28 -14.60 13.55 -10.51
N ASP A 29 -14.90 13.04 -9.32
CA ASP A 29 -16.19 12.46 -8.96
C ASP A 29 -16.91 13.36 -7.94
N PRO A 30 -17.90 14.18 -8.37
CA PRO A 30 -18.63 15.09 -7.49
C PRO A 30 -19.39 14.40 -6.36
N THR A 31 -19.64 13.09 -6.48
CA THR A 31 -20.37 12.30 -5.49
C THR A 31 -19.45 11.67 -4.46
N TYR A 32 -18.13 11.73 -4.69
CA TYR A 32 -17.14 11.09 -3.83
C TYR A 32 -16.87 11.90 -2.56
N SER A 33 -17.02 11.23 -1.41
CA SER A 33 -16.73 11.78 -0.10
C SER A 33 -15.49 11.14 0.52
N HIS A 34 -14.56 11.99 0.94
CA HIS A 34 -13.37 11.59 1.69
C HIS A 34 -13.64 11.05 3.11
N LEU A 35 -14.90 11.03 3.55
CA LEU A 35 -15.27 10.46 4.84
C LEU A 35 -15.95 9.10 4.66
N THR A 36 -16.92 9.02 3.76
CA THR A 36 -17.82 7.86 3.65
C THR A 36 -17.36 6.87 2.60
N ASN A 37 -16.95 7.33 1.40
CA ASN A 37 -16.57 6.43 0.31
C ASN A 37 -15.17 5.87 0.53
N ALA A 38 -15.07 4.56 0.36
CA ALA A 38 -13.82 3.83 0.30
C ALA A 38 -12.98 4.30 -0.90
N VAL A 39 -11.65 4.22 -0.77
CA VAL A 39 -10.72 4.45 -1.89
C VAL A 39 -10.93 3.43 -2.99
N SER A 40 -11.30 2.20 -2.64
CA SER A 40 -11.63 1.14 -3.61
C SER A 40 -12.85 1.44 -4.47
N GLU A 41 -13.77 2.32 -4.03
CA GLU A 41 -14.94 2.70 -4.82
C GLU A 41 -14.59 3.48 -6.09
N LEU A 42 -13.45 4.19 -6.12
CA LEU A 42 -12.96 4.88 -7.34
C LEU A 42 -12.65 3.90 -8.48
N GLY A 43 -12.43 2.63 -8.15
CA GLY A 43 -12.15 1.56 -9.10
C GLY A 43 -13.25 0.52 -9.23
N ALA A 44 -14.39 0.74 -8.58
CA ALA A 44 -15.50 -0.20 -8.58
C ALA A 44 -16.21 -0.24 -9.95
N VAL A 45 -16.97 -1.31 -10.18
CA VAL A 45 -17.81 -1.44 -11.39
C VAL A 45 -18.75 -0.24 -11.47
N GLY A 46 -18.71 0.48 -12.59
CA GLY A 46 -19.57 1.64 -12.84
C GLY A 46 -19.03 2.95 -12.26
N ALA A 47 -17.88 2.95 -11.59
CA ALA A 47 -17.28 4.18 -11.07
C ALA A 47 -16.82 5.12 -12.20
N PRO A 48 -16.90 6.45 -12.01
CA PRO A 48 -16.34 7.41 -12.95
C PRO A 48 -14.84 7.16 -13.13
N ASN A 49 -14.36 7.12 -14.38
CA ASN A 49 -12.95 6.87 -14.70
C ASN A 49 -12.38 5.56 -14.12
N GLN A 50 -13.22 4.55 -13.85
CA GLN A 50 -12.87 3.24 -13.27
C GLN A 50 -11.55 2.68 -13.84
N LEU A 51 -11.42 2.60 -15.16
CA LEU A 51 -10.24 2.05 -15.81
C LEU A 51 -8.98 2.86 -15.47
N ALA A 52 -9.06 4.19 -15.56
CA ALA A 52 -7.92 5.06 -15.30
C ALA A 52 -7.46 4.99 -13.84
N TRP A 53 -8.40 4.94 -12.89
CA TRP A 53 -8.08 4.71 -11.47
C TRP A 53 -7.40 3.35 -11.27
N ASN A 54 -7.97 2.27 -11.82
CA ASN A 54 -7.42 0.92 -11.65
C ASN A 54 -6.02 0.78 -12.27
N LEU A 55 -5.76 1.43 -13.41
CA LEU A 55 -4.43 1.44 -14.03
C LEU A 55 -3.42 2.28 -13.23
N ILE A 56 -3.80 3.47 -12.78
CA ILE A 56 -2.86 4.45 -12.17
C ILE A 56 -2.78 4.25 -10.66
N GLY A 57 -3.92 4.31 -9.96
CA GLY A 57 -4.03 4.24 -8.51
C GLY A 57 -3.74 2.86 -7.93
N PHE A 58 -3.96 1.78 -8.70
CA PHE A 58 -3.63 0.41 -8.27
C PHE A 58 -2.46 -0.21 -9.01
N ILE A 59 -2.56 -0.47 -10.32
CA ILE A 59 -1.53 -1.24 -11.04
C ILE A 59 -0.17 -0.53 -11.02
N ALA A 60 -0.09 0.72 -11.48
CA ALA A 60 1.17 1.45 -11.55
C ALA A 60 1.81 1.62 -10.17
N VAL A 61 1.01 1.98 -9.16
CA VAL A 61 1.46 2.06 -7.76
C VAL A 61 1.96 0.71 -7.25
N GLY A 62 1.22 -0.38 -7.46
CA GLY A 62 1.58 -1.72 -7.02
C GLY A 62 2.90 -2.21 -7.65
N LEU A 63 3.12 -1.91 -8.93
CA LEU A 63 4.39 -2.21 -9.61
C LEU A 63 5.56 -1.41 -9.03
N LEU A 64 5.37 -0.13 -8.71
CA LEU A 64 6.38 0.68 -8.01
C LEU A 64 6.66 0.12 -6.61
N LEU A 65 5.63 -0.30 -5.87
CA LEU A 65 5.79 -0.94 -4.55
C LEU A 65 6.57 -2.26 -4.64
N ALA A 66 6.31 -3.08 -5.67
CA ALA A 66 7.05 -4.31 -5.90
C ALA A 66 8.53 -4.04 -6.23
N ALA A 67 8.80 -3.02 -7.06
CA ALA A 67 10.16 -2.59 -7.38
C ALA A 67 10.89 -2.03 -6.15
N PHE A 68 10.20 -1.22 -5.33
CA PHE A 68 10.70 -0.75 -4.04
C PHE A 68 11.04 -1.92 -3.11
N GLY A 69 10.15 -2.90 -2.99
CA GLY A 69 10.35 -4.10 -2.17
C GLY A 69 11.57 -4.92 -2.57
N ARG A 70 11.76 -5.09 -3.89
CA ARG A 70 12.97 -5.72 -4.46
C ARG A 70 14.23 -4.94 -4.12
N GLY A 71 14.17 -3.61 -4.20
CA GLY A 71 15.27 -2.71 -3.85
C GLY A 71 15.66 -2.81 -2.38
N LEU A 72 14.69 -2.61 -1.48
CA LEU A 72 14.89 -2.69 -0.04
C LEU A 72 15.43 -4.07 0.39
N GLY A 73 14.88 -5.15 -0.15
CA GLY A 73 15.31 -6.51 0.15
C GLY A 73 16.77 -6.80 -0.18
N ARG A 74 17.29 -6.18 -1.25
CA ARG A 74 18.72 -6.23 -1.61
C ARG A 74 19.59 -5.46 -0.63
N GLU A 75 19.19 -4.25 -0.25
CA GLU A 75 19.94 -3.40 0.70
C GLU A 75 20.14 -4.09 2.05
N ILE A 76 19.10 -4.76 2.54
CA ILE A 76 19.13 -5.49 3.82
C ILE A 76 19.57 -6.96 3.67
N ALA A 77 19.94 -7.40 2.46
CA ALA A 77 20.37 -8.75 2.12
C ALA A 77 19.45 -9.86 2.67
N THR A 78 18.13 -9.67 2.56
CA THR A 78 17.14 -10.63 3.09
C THR A 78 16.13 -11.02 2.00
N PRO A 79 16.34 -12.16 1.31
CA PRO A 79 15.48 -12.60 0.21
C PRO A 79 14.02 -12.80 0.62
N SER A 80 13.74 -13.28 1.83
CA SER A 80 12.36 -13.49 2.30
C SER A 80 11.60 -12.18 2.49
N ALA A 81 12.22 -11.16 3.10
CA ALA A 81 11.63 -9.83 3.21
C ALA A 81 11.41 -9.21 1.82
N SER A 82 12.37 -9.41 0.89
CA SER A 82 12.22 -8.98 -0.50
C SER A 82 11.02 -9.61 -1.18
N GLY A 83 10.87 -10.94 -1.06
CA GLY A 83 9.77 -11.68 -1.69
C GLY A 83 8.42 -11.25 -1.16
N LEU A 84 8.28 -11.09 0.16
CA LEU A 84 7.07 -10.59 0.79
C LEU A 84 6.71 -9.18 0.34
N LEU A 85 7.68 -8.27 0.22
CA LEU A 85 7.41 -6.91 -0.27
C LEU A 85 7.07 -6.86 -1.77
N ILE A 86 7.63 -7.76 -2.58
CA ILE A 86 7.21 -7.93 -3.98
C ILE A 86 5.76 -8.40 -4.02
N LEU A 87 5.40 -9.43 -3.24
CA LEU A 87 4.03 -9.94 -3.17
C LEU A 87 3.05 -8.89 -2.64
N PHE A 88 3.46 -8.05 -1.70
CA PHE A 88 2.69 -6.89 -1.25
C PHE A 88 2.37 -5.93 -2.40
N GLY A 89 3.37 -5.54 -3.20
CA GLY A 89 3.15 -4.66 -4.36
C GLY A 89 2.29 -5.30 -5.44
N LEU A 90 2.50 -6.59 -5.72
CA LEU A 90 1.69 -7.34 -6.69
C LEU A 90 0.24 -7.53 -6.22
N ALA A 91 0.02 -7.81 -4.93
CA ALA A 91 -1.31 -7.85 -4.34
C ALA A 91 -2.00 -6.49 -4.46
N PHE A 92 -1.26 -5.40 -4.27
CA PHE A 92 -1.78 -4.04 -4.45
C PHE A 92 -2.15 -3.74 -5.90
N ALA A 93 -1.35 -4.23 -6.87
CA ALA A 93 -1.72 -4.13 -8.28
C ALA A 93 -2.98 -4.96 -8.58
N ALA A 94 -3.12 -6.14 -7.96
CA ALA A 94 -4.26 -7.02 -8.16
C ALA A 94 -5.58 -6.48 -7.57
N THR A 95 -5.55 -5.50 -6.65
CA THR A 95 -6.78 -4.80 -6.22
C THR A 95 -7.43 -3.97 -7.34
N ALA A 96 -6.75 -3.83 -8.49
CA ALA A 96 -7.33 -3.24 -9.70
C ALA A 96 -8.46 -4.08 -10.32
N ILE A 97 -8.64 -5.33 -9.89
CA ILE A 97 -9.84 -6.11 -10.24
C ILE A 97 -11.05 -5.35 -9.66
N PRO A 98 -11.97 -4.85 -10.48
CA PRO A 98 -13.08 -4.03 -10.00
C PRO A 98 -14.00 -4.85 -9.10
N ALA A 99 -14.30 -4.32 -7.92
CA ALA A 99 -15.38 -4.85 -7.10
C ALA A 99 -16.73 -4.34 -7.61
N ASP A 100 -17.73 -5.21 -7.64
CA ASP A 100 -19.12 -4.83 -7.79
C ASP A 100 -19.71 -4.59 -6.40
N MET A 101 -20.02 -3.32 -6.10
CA MET A 101 -20.57 -2.93 -4.80
C MET A 101 -22.03 -3.38 -4.61
N SER A 102 -22.72 -3.77 -5.68
CA SER A 102 -24.06 -4.36 -5.61
C SER A 102 -24.05 -5.87 -5.40
N ASP A 103 -22.93 -6.53 -5.75
CA ASP A 103 -22.70 -7.96 -5.53
C ASP A 103 -21.28 -8.25 -5.04
N LEU A 104 -21.10 -8.19 -3.72
CA LEU A 104 -19.83 -8.53 -3.07
C LEU A 104 -19.48 -10.02 -3.14
N GLY A 105 -20.44 -10.89 -3.48
CA GLY A 105 -20.24 -12.33 -3.63
C GLY A 105 -19.75 -12.74 -5.02
N SER A 106 -19.80 -11.82 -6.00
CA SER A 106 -19.32 -12.09 -7.35
C SER A 106 -17.83 -12.50 -7.36
N PRO A 107 -17.37 -13.28 -8.37
CA PRO A 107 -15.96 -13.64 -8.49
C PRO A 107 -15.01 -12.43 -8.53
N GLY A 108 -15.44 -11.34 -9.18
CA GLY A 108 -14.67 -10.09 -9.27
C GLY A 108 -14.50 -9.42 -7.91
N SER A 109 -15.60 -9.23 -7.18
CA SER A 109 -15.58 -8.68 -5.82
C SER A 109 -14.78 -9.54 -4.85
N THR A 110 -14.93 -10.86 -4.92
CA THR A 110 -14.15 -11.80 -4.11
C THR A 110 -12.66 -11.68 -4.40
N ALA A 111 -12.27 -11.64 -5.67
CA ALA A 111 -10.87 -11.47 -6.07
C ALA A 111 -10.29 -10.12 -5.59
N HIS A 112 -11.06 -9.03 -5.71
CA HIS A 112 -10.69 -7.72 -5.18
C HIS A 112 -10.45 -7.74 -3.67
N ILE A 113 -11.36 -8.36 -2.91
CA ILE A 113 -11.27 -8.47 -1.46
C ILE A 113 -10.04 -9.31 -1.08
N VAL A 114 -9.85 -10.48 -1.68
CA VAL A 114 -8.69 -11.34 -1.41
C VAL A 114 -7.37 -10.61 -1.71
N ALA A 115 -7.28 -9.92 -2.85
CA ALA A 115 -6.11 -9.11 -3.19
C ALA A 115 -5.86 -8.03 -2.13
N SER A 116 -6.90 -7.31 -1.72
CA SER A 116 -6.83 -6.24 -0.72
C SER A 116 -6.36 -6.75 0.65
N GLN A 117 -6.82 -7.92 1.07
CA GLN A 117 -6.37 -8.55 2.32
C GLN A 117 -4.92 -9.05 2.21
N ALA A 118 -4.53 -9.56 1.05
CA ALA A 118 -3.17 -10.02 0.79
C ALA A 118 -2.14 -8.88 0.86
N VAL A 119 -2.52 -7.64 0.49
CA VAL A 119 -1.68 -6.44 0.67
C VAL A 119 -1.21 -6.33 2.11
N LEU A 120 -2.15 -6.28 3.07
CA LEU A 120 -1.83 -6.09 4.47
C LEU A 120 -1.08 -7.29 5.04
N LEU A 121 -1.45 -8.51 4.65
CA LEU A 121 -0.78 -9.74 5.08
C LEU A 121 0.70 -9.75 4.69
N PHE A 122 1.01 -9.60 3.40
CA PHE A 122 2.40 -9.68 2.93
C PHE A 122 3.23 -8.50 3.45
N TRP A 123 2.65 -7.31 3.53
CA TRP A 123 3.28 -6.14 4.13
C TRP A 123 3.62 -6.39 5.61
N ALA A 124 2.65 -6.84 6.43
CA ALA A 124 2.87 -7.09 7.85
C ALA A 124 3.93 -8.17 8.08
N LEU A 125 3.89 -9.28 7.33
CA LEU A 125 4.91 -10.34 7.41
C LEU A 125 6.30 -9.82 7.04
N ALA A 126 6.40 -8.95 6.03
CA ALA A 126 7.68 -8.33 5.66
C ALA A 126 8.22 -7.43 6.77
N LEU A 127 7.36 -6.61 7.41
CA LEU A 127 7.75 -5.73 8.50
C LEU A 127 8.17 -6.53 9.74
N ILE A 128 7.42 -7.57 10.11
CA ILE A 128 7.79 -8.50 11.19
C ILE A 128 9.16 -9.08 10.89
N ARG A 129 9.41 -9.56 9.67
CA ARG A 129 10.72 -10.07 9.28
C ARG A 129 11.81 -9.01 9.44
N LEU A 130 11.53 -7.76 9.04
CA LEU A 130 12.47 -6.64 9.12
C LEU A 130 12.93 -6.34 10.56
N LEU A 131 12.07 -6.54 11.56
CA LEU A 131 12.43 -6.35 12.98
C LEU A 131 13.60 -7.22 13.42
N PHE A 132 13.81 -8.36 12.76
CA PHE A 132 14.87 -9.33 13.06
C PHE A 132 16.07 -9.25 12.11
N VAL A 133 16.06 -8.34 11.12
CA VAL A 133 17.19 -8.19 10.18
C VAL A 133 18.18 -7.17 10.73
N ARG A 134 19.32 -7.64 11.27
CA ARG A 134 20.37 -6.76 11.84
C ARG A 134 20.86 -5.71 10.84
N ARG A 135 21.03 -6.09 9.57
CA ARG A 135 21.50 -5.21 8.48
C ARG A 135 20.55 -4.04 8.17
N ALA A 136 19.27 -4.13 8.56
CA ALA A 136 18.33 -3.03 8.41
C ALA A 136 18.73 -1.80 9.26
N GLY A 137 19.46 -2.02 10.36
CA GLY A 137 19.82 -0.97 11.31
C GLY A 137 18.62 -0.47 12.14
N PRO A 138 18.88 0.34 13.17
CA PRO A 138 17.87 0.70 14.16
C PRO A 138 16.72 1.53 13.57
N ALA A 139 17.00 2.48 12.68
CA ALA A 139 15.98 3.35 12.11
C ALA A 139 14.90 2.58 11.33
N LEU A 140 15.29 1.65 10.45
CA LEU A 140 14.32 0.86 9.67
C LEU A 140 13.51 -0.09 10.54
N ARG A 141 14.15 -0.68 11.57
CA ARG A 141 13.47 -1.55 12.53
C ARG A 141 12.46 -0.77 13.36
N TRP A 142 12.80 0.44 13.80
CA TRP A 142 11.91 1.33 14.54
C TRP A 142 10.70 1.75 13.69
N ILE A 143 10.94 2.21 12.46
CA ILE A 143 9.87 2.60 11.52
C ILE A 143 8.92 1.42 11.25
N ALA A 144 9.44 0.19 11.09
CA ALA A 144 8.61 -1.00 10.95
C ALA A 144 7.80 -1.33 12.21
N ALA A 145 8.40 -1.21 13.40
CA ALA A 145 7.70 -1.47 14.66
C ALA A 145 6.54 -0.49 14.88
N VAL A 146 6.79 0.81 14.65
CA VAL A 146 5.75 1.84 14.72
C VAL A 146 4.64 1.57 13.71
N ALA A 147 5.00 1.27 12.45
CA ALA A 147 4.00 0.98 11.42
C ALA A 147 3.14 -0.26 11.75
N LEU A 148 3.74 -1.32 12.29
CA LEU A 148 2.99 -2.49 12.77
C LEU A 148 2.04 -2.14 13.92
N ALA A 149 2.50 -1.37 14.90
CA ALA A 149 1.66 -0.94 16.02
C ALA A 149 0.47 -0.10 15.55
N LEU A 150 0.70 0.83 14.63
CA LEU A 150 -0.36 1.64 14.02
C LEU A 150 -1.33 0.78 13.19
N ALA A 151 -0.83 -0.21 12.45
CA ALA A 151 -1.67 -1.12 11.68
C ALA A 151 -2.57 -1.98 12.58
N VAL A 152 -2.04 -2.49 13.71
CA VAL A 152 -2.85 -3.19 14.71
C VAL A 152 -3.93 -2.28 15.28
N GLY A 153 -3.58 -1.03 15.62
CA GLY A 153 -4.55 -0.02 16.05
C GLY A 153 -5.66 0.21 15.01
N ALA A 154 -5.28 0.38 13.74
CA ALA A 154 -6.23 0.57 12.64
C ALA A 154 -7.17 -0.65 12.46
N ILE A 155 -6.65 -1.88 12.57
CA ILE A 155 -7.46 -3.11 12.52
C ILE A 155 -8.47 -3.13 13.67
N ILE A 156 -8.03 -2.82 14.89
CA ILE A 156 -8.92 -2.80 16.06
C ILE A 156 -10.04 -1.76 15.86
N VAL A 157 -9.67 -0.53 15.48
CA VAL A 157 -10.64 0.55 15.23
C VAL A 157 -11.65 0.16 14.14
N ARG A 158 -11.20 -0.50 13.08
CA ARG A 158 -12.08 -1.01 12.02
C ARG A 158 -12.99 -2.13 12.51
N GLY A 159 -12.47 -3.08 13.30
CA GLY A 159 -13.25 -4.19 13.86
C GLY A 159 -14.30 -3.74 14.88
N LEU A 160 -14.09 -2.59 15.52
CA LEU A 160 -15.07 -1.93 16.38
C LEU A 160 -16.09 -1.09 15.61
N GLU A 161 -15.98 -1.02 14.27
CA GLU A 161 -16.81 -0.16 13.40
C GLU A 161 -16.84 1.31 13.84
N ALA A 162 -15.79 1.76 14.53
CA ALA A 162 -15.75 3.06 15.18
C ALA A 162 -15.60 4.24 14.19
N LEU A 163 -15.28 3.94 12.92
CA LEU A 163 -15.04 4.93 11.87
C LEU A 163 -15.78 4.57 10.59
N GLN A 164 -16.13 5.61 9.82
CA GLN A 164 -16.68 5.47 8.47
C GLN A 164 -15.72 4.71 7.54
N PRO A 165 -16.22 3.90 6.58
CA PRO A 165 -15.38 3.04 5.73
C PRO A 165 -14.28 3.80 4.99
N GLY A 166 -14.64 4.97 4.43
CA GLY A 166 -13.69 5.84 3.76
C GLY A 166 -12.52 6.28 4.66
N LEU A 167 -12.83 6.79 5.84
CA LEU A 167 -11.81 7.22 6.81
C LEU A 167 -10.93 6.05 7.28
N SER A 168 -11.54 4.89 7.54
CA SER A 168 -10.83 3.67 7.95
C SER A 168 -9.81 3.21 6.90
N GLN A 169 -10.19 3.18 5.62
CA GLN A 169 -9.25 2.87 4.55
C GLN A 169 -8.14 3.92 4.42
N ARG A 170 -8.47 5.21 4.54
CA ARG A 170 -7.46 6.29 4.45
C ARG A 170 -6.43 6.21 5.55
N LEU A 171 -6.83 5.90 6.79
CA LEU A 171 -5.89 5.64 7.88
C LEU A 171 -4.98 4.44 7.57
N SER A 172 -5.55 3.37 7.03
CA SER A 172 -4.78 2.18 6.64
C SER A 172 -3.74 2.51 5.55
N PHE A 173 -4.14 3.23 4.50
CA PHE A 173 -3.22 3.70 3.46
C PHE A 173 -2.19 4.70 4.00
N ALA A 174 -2.56 5.60 4.92
CA ALA A 174 -1.64 6.53 5.54
C ALA A 174 -0.54 5.81 6.33
N VAL A 175 -0.87 4.73 7.04
CA VAL A 175 0.12 3.90 7.73
C VAL A 175 1.04 3.19 6.73
N VAL A 176 0.48 2.53 5.72
CA VAL A 176 1.26 1.77 4.73
C VAL A 176 2.17 2.70 3.91
N PHE A 177 1.61 3.74 3.29
CA PHE A 177 2.39 4.69 2.48
C PHE A 177 3.28 5.60 3.33
N GLY A 178 2.89 5.91 4.56
CA GLY A 178 3.74 6.59 5.53
C GLY A 178 4.99 5.76 5.84
N TRP A 179 4.83 4.44 6.03
CA TRP A 179 5.97 3.52 6.19
C TRP A 179 6.84 3.46 4.93
N VAL A 180 6.24 3.38 3.73
CA VAL A 180 6.99 3.38 2.46
C VAL A 180 7.80 4.68 2.32
N ALA A 181 7.19 5.84 2.57
CA ALA A 181 7.84 7.13 2.47
C ALA A 181 8.97 7.28 3.52
N ALA A 182 8.71 6.94 4.78
CA ALA A 182 9.71 7.02 5.84
C ALA A 182 10.91 6.10 5.57
N THR A 183 10.65 4.86 5.15
CA THR A 183 11.71 3.90 4.76
C THR A 183 12.50 4.43 3.57
N SER A 184 11.82 5.00 2.57
CA SER A 184 12.45 5.59 1.40
C SER A 184 13.39 6.75 1.76
N LEU A 185 12.98 7.64 2.67
CA LEU A 185 13.83 8.73 3.16
C LEU A 185 15.07 8.21 3.89
N VAL A 186 14.95 7.12 4.66
CA VAL A 186 16.12 6.47 5.28
C VAL A 186 17.06 5.88 4.23
N LEU A 187 16.54 5.25 3.18
CA LEU A 187 17.37 4.72 2.09
C LEU A 187 18.10 5.83 1.34
N LEU A 188 17.43 6.96 1.06
CA LEU A 188 18.05 8.12 0.41
C LEU A 188 19.17 8.73 1.27
N ARG A 189 19.00 8.79 2.59
CA ARG A 189 20.05 9.26 3.53
C ARG A 189 21.25 8.32 3.65
N ARG A 190 21.07 7.04 3.33
CA ARG A 190 22.13 6.02 3.36
C ARG A 190 22.84 5.86 2.02
N ALA A 191 22.28 6.42 0.95
CA ALA A 191 22.90 6.35 -0.35
C ALA A 191 24.20 7.18 -0.37
N PRO A 192 25.26 6.67 -1.01
CA PRO A 192 26.46 7.47 -1.28
C PRO A 192 26.15 8.64 -2.22
#